data_AF-A0A7K3Y9V7-F1
#
_entry.id   AF-A0A7K3Y9V7-F1
#
_cell.length_a   1.000
_cell.length_b   1.000
_cell.length_c   1.000
_cell.angle_alpha   90.00
_cell.angle_beta   90.00
_cell.angle_gamma   90.00
#
_symmetry.space_group_name_H-M   'P 1'
#
loop_
_entity.id
_entity.type
_entity.pdbx_description
1 polymer ?
#
loop_
_entity_poly.entity_id
_entity_poly.type
_entity_poly.pdbx_seq_one_letter_code
_entity_poly.pdbx_strand_id
1 'polypeptide(L)'
;YGMDARLVEVVLQESDQIVGGIPGFLLCMKGGTLLPNAGIDASNAPPGSVVLLPADPDASAARIRAGIAERTGADVGVIIADSRTHAMRLGCSGVAIGCSGIPSVIDERGRPDLFGRELEVTKRAVADCIASAAELVMGEADECVPAAVVRGTGLPIGDHAGVATIDASECLFMGVALHTDPSLLIDGKGEP
;
A
#
# COMPACT_ATOMS: atom_id res chain seq x y z
N TYR A 1 -14.68 13.69 -14.39
CA TYR A 1 -13.20 13.67 -14.45
C TYR A 1 -12.62 13.26 -15.81
N GLY A 2 -13.41 13.14 -16.90
CA GLY A 2 -12.85 12.87 -18.24
C GLY A 2 -12.25 11.47 -18.42
N MET A 3 -12.77 10.49 -17.68
CA MET A 3 -12.29 9.10 -17.69
C MET A 3 -13.18 8.20 -18.56
N ASP A 4 -12.65 7.06 -19.01
CA ASP A 4 -13.43 6.01 -19.68
C ASP A 4 -14.49 5.46 -18.72
N ALA A 5 -15.76 5.47 -19.15
CA ALA A 5 -16.89 4.98 -18.34
C ALA A 5 -16.73 3.52 -17.92
N ARG A 6 -16.07 2.68 -18.74
CA ARG A 6 -15.83 1.27 -18.42
C ARG A 6 -14.83 1.12 -17.28
N LEU A 7 -13.77 1.93 -17.28
CA LEU A 7 -12.80 1.97 -16.18
C LEU A 7 -13.46 2.50 -14.91
N VAL A 8 -14.26 3.56 -15.04
CA VAL A 8 -15.00 4.15 -13.89
C VAL A 8 -15.92 3.11 -13.24
N GLU A 9 -16.63 2.29 -14.02
CA GLU A 9 -17.47 1.22 -13.47
C GLU A 9 -16.67 0.24 -12.60
N VAL A 10 -15.49 -0.19 -13.07
CA VAL A 10 -14.60 -1.07 -12.28
C VAL A 10 -14.13 -0.35 -11.01
N VAL A 11 -13.72 0.92 -11.11
CA VAL A 11 -13.33 1.72 -9.93
C VAL A 11 -14.45 1.78 -8.91
N LEU A 12 -15.70 2.00 -9.33
CA LEU A 12 -16.86 2.06 -8.44
C LEU A 12 -17.14 0.72 -7.76
N GLN A 13 -16.97 -0.40 -8.47
CA GLN A 13 -17.16 -1.74 -7.90
C GLN A 13 -16.05 -2.12 -6.92
N GLU A 14 -14.84 -1.63 -7.14
CA GLU A 14 -13.64 -1.98 -6.39
C GLU A 14 -13.30 -1.00 -5.27
N SER A 15 -14.10 0.06 -5.10
CA SER A 15 -13.94 1.07 -4.03
C SER A 15 -14.97 0.86 -2.94
N ASP A 16 -14.56 1.05 -1.69
CA ASP A 16 -15.50 1.20 -0.58
C ASP A 16 -16.23 2.56 -0.72
N GLN A 17 -15.47 3.60 -1.10
CA GLN A 17 -16.01 4.96 -1.26
C GLN A 17 -15.20 5.79 -2.25
N ILE A 18 -15.87 6.71 -2.96
CA ILE A 18 -15.22 7.76 -3.76
C ILE A 18 -15.12 9.04 -2.93
N VAL A 19 -13.90 9.51 -2.68
CA VAL A 19 -13.62 10.75 -1.95
C VAL A 19 -13.76 11.96 -2.87
N GLY A 20 -13.36 11.83 -4.12
CA GLY A 20 -13.36 12.90 -5.10
C GLY A 20 -12.49 12.58 -6.30
N GLY A 21 -11.93 13.59 -6.97
CA GLY A 21 -11.06 13.35 -8.11
C GLY A 21 -10.54 14.61 -8.78
N ILE A 22 -9.71 14.39 -9.78
CA ILE A 22 -9.15 15.40 -10.71
C ILE A 22 -9.26 14.85 -12.14
N PRO A 23 -9.05 15.65 -13.20
CA PRO A 23 -9.05 15.11 -14.56
C PRO A 23 -8.15 13.87 -14.69
N GLY A 24 -8.71 12.76 -15.14
CA GLY A 24 -8.04 11.46 -15.32
C GLY A 24 -8.06 10.52 -14.11
N PHE A 25 -8.39 10.98 -12.91
CA PHE A 25 -8.26 10.18 -11.68
C PHE A 25 -9.40 10.40 -10.68
N LEU A 26 -9.83 9.30 -10.08
CA LEU A 26 -10.66 9.28 -8.87
C LEU A 26 -9.79 8.98 -7.65
N LEU A 27 -10.06 9.66 -6.55
CA LEU A 27 -9.50 9.33 -5.25
C LEU A 27 -10.51 8.46 -4.49
N CYS A 28 -10.08 7.27 -4.10
CA CYS A 28 -10.96 6.22 -3.60
C CYS A 28 -10.47 5.70 -2.25
N MET A 29 -11.38 5.34 -1.37
CA MET A 29 -11.10 4.49 -0.23
C MET A 29 -11.26 3.01 -0.62
N LYS A 30 -10.29 2.19 -0.22
CA LYS A 30 -10.34 0.73 -0.35
C LYS A 30 -9.56 0.08 0.78
N GLY A 31 -10.21 -0.79 1.56
CA GLY A 31 -9.58 -1.53 2.65
C GLY A 31 -8.90 -0.62 3.68
N GLY A 32 -9.51 0.54 3.96
CA GLY A 32 -8.93 1.54 4.87
C GLY A 32 -7.75 2.34 4.30
N THR A 33 -7.44 2.20 3.01
CA THR A 33 -6.36 2.94 2.33
C THR A 33 -6.89 3.90 1.28
N LEU A 34 -6.12 4.96 1.00
CA LEU A 34 -6.47 6.01 0.06
C LEU A 34 -5.72 5.81 -1.26
N LEU A 35 -6.44 5.52 -2.35
CA LEU A 35 -5.88 5.06 -3.60
C LEU A 35 -6.38 5.86 -4.81
N PRO A 36 -5.51 6.16 -5.80
CA PRO A 36 -5.98 6.58 -7.11
C PRO A 36 -6.67 5.39 -7.79
N ASN A 37 -7.88 5.61 -8.33
CA ASN A 37 -8.66 4.63 -9.09
C ASN A 37 -8.77 3.25 -8.39
N ALA A 38 -8.92 3.22 -7.05
CA ALA A 38 -8.99 1.99 -6.25
C ALA A 38 -7.74 1.07 -6.34
N GLY A 39 -6.61 1.60 -6.82
CA GLY A 39 -5.40 0.81 -7.10
C GLY A 39 -5.52 -0.06 -8.35
N ILE A 40 -6.49 0.22 -9.23
CA ILE A 40 -6.63 -0.45 -10.52
C ILE A 40 -5.55 0.05 -11.46
N ASP A 41 -4.86 -0.88 -12.11
CA ASP A 41 -3.85 -0.57 -13.11
C ASP A 41 -4.25 -1.09 -14.49
N ALA A 42 -4.11 -0.24 -15.51
CA ALA A 42 -4.26 -0.61 -16.90
C ALA A 42 -2.90 -0.83 -17.60
N SER A 43 -1.82 -0.36 -16.98
CA SER A 43 -0.46 -0.60 -17.41
C SER A 43 -0.13 -2.09 -17.27
N ASN A 44 0.70 -2.61 -18.17
CA ASN A 44 1.10 -4.03 -18.21
C ASN A 44 -0.06 -5.06 -18.20
N ALA A 45 -1.30 -4.61 -18.45
CA ALA A 45 -2.47 -5.44 -18.63
C ALA A 45 -2.67 -5.74 -20.14
N PRO A 46 -3.24 -6.91 -20.50
CA PRO A 46 -3.64 -7.18 -21.87
C PRO A 46 -4.63 -6.12 -22.40
N PRO A 47 -4.63 -5.83 -23.72
CA PRO A 47 -5.56 -4.87 -24.30
C PRO A 47 -7.02 -5.16 -23.96
N GLY A 48 -7.72 -4.15 -23.45
CA GLY A 48 -9.12 -4.26 -23.03
C GLY A 48 -9.32 -4.81 -21.62
N SER A 49 -8.25 -5.03 -20.86
CA SER A 49 -8.28 -5.50 -19.48
C SER A 49 -7.63 -4.49 -18.53
N VAL A 50 -7.91 -4.67 -17.25
CA VAL A 50 -7.23 -3.99 -16.13
C VAL A 50 -6.84 -5.03 -15.08
N VAL A 51 -5.85 -4.69 -14.26
CA VAL A 51 -5.40 -5.48 -13.12
C VAL A 51 -5.99 -4.86 -11.85
N LEU A 52 -6.64 -5.70 -11.05
CA LEU A 52 -7.16 -5.33 -9.74
C LEU A 52 -6.11 -5.63 -8.67
N LEU A 53 -6.18 -4.92 -7.55
CA LEU A 53 -5.43 -5.32 -6.37
C LEU A 53 -5.82 -6.73 -5.92
N PRO A 54 -4.90 -7.50 -5.30
CA PRO A 54 -5.24 -8.75 -4.66
C PRO A 54 -6.37 -8.54 -3.63
N ALA A 55 -7.35 -9.44 -3.60
CA ALA A 55 -8.45 -9.37 -2.64
C ALA A 55 -7.95 -9.40 -1.17
N ASP A 56 -6.85 -10.13 -0.93
CA ASP A 56 -6.15 -10.14 0.35
C ASP A 56 -4.63 -10.23 0.07
N PRO A 57 -3.92 -9.08 0.04
CA PRO A 57 -2.48 -9.02 -0.19
C PRO A 57 -1.67 -9.71 0.93
N ASP A 58 -2.13 -9.64 2.18
CA ASP A 58 -1.46 -10.28 3.32
C ASP A 58 -1.53 -11.80 3.25
N ALA A 59 -2.71 -12.35 2.92
CA ALA A 59 -2.85 -13.77 2.65
C ALA A 59 -2.03 -14.20 1.43
N SER A 60 -1.88 -13.33 0.44
CA SER A 60 -1.01 -13.58 -0.71
C SER A 60 0.46 -13.65 -0.30
N ALA A 61 0.93 -12.72 0.53
CA ALA A 61 2.27 -12.76 1.12
C ALA A 61 2.50 -14.05 1.92
N ALA A 62 1.53 -14.43 2.76
CA ALA A 62 1.60 -15.62 3.59
C ALA A 62 1.68 -16.92 2.75
N ARG A 63 0.87 -17.03 1.67
CA ARG A 63 0.93 -18.17 0.75
C ARG A 63 2.27 -18.27 0.04
N ILE A 64 2.82 -17.15 -0.43
CA ILE A 64 4.14 -17.13 -1.07
C ILE A 64 5.23 -17.52 -0.06
N ARG A 65 5.20 -16.98 1.15
CA ARG A 65 6.13 -17.33 2.23
C ARG A 65 6.11 -18.83 2.52
N ALA A 66 4.91 -19.40 2.69
CA ALA A 66 4.74 -20.83 2.93
C ALA A 66 5.29 -21.68 1.77
N GLY A 67 5.02 -21.28 0.52
CA GLY A 67 5.56 -21.97 -0.66
C GLY A 67 7.09 -21.89 -0.79
N ILE A 68 7.70 -20.76 -0.40
CA ILE A 68 9.17 -20.64 -0.33
C ILE A 68 9.72 -21.58 0.75
N ALA A 69 9.14 -21.58 1.94
CA ALA A 69 9.55 -22.44 3.04
C ALA A 69 9.45 -23.93 2.67
N GLU A 70 8.33 -24.35 2.05
CA GLU A 70 8.13 -25.73 1.60
C GLU A 70 9.19 -26.19 0.59
N ARG A 71 9.53 -25.32 -0.37
CA ARG A 71 10.44 -25.67 -1.48
C ARG A 71 11.91 -25.56 -1.14
N THR A 72 12.26 -24.70 -0.18
CA THR A 72 13.66 -24.32 0.08
C THR A 72 14.11 -24.53 1.52
N GLY A 73 13.17 -24.71 2.46
CA GLY A 73 13.45 -24.71 3.89
C GLY A 73 13.83 -23.35 4.48
N ALA A 74 13.83 -22.28 3.67
CA ALA A 74 14.19 -20.95 4.14
C ALA A 74 13.02 -20.26 4.87
N ASP A 75 13.30 -19.68 6.04
CA ASP A 75 12.37 -18.79 6.73
C ASP A 75 12.65 -17.34 6.32
N VAL A 76 11.68 -16.71 5.66
CA VAL A 76 11.82 -15.41 5.01
C VAL A 76 10.63 -14.50 5.33
N GLY A 77 10.86 -13.20 5.20
CA GLY A 77 9.79 -12.22 5.03
C GLY A 77 9.37 -12.12 3.58
N VAL A 78 8.09 -11.86 3.34
CA VAL A 78 7.51 -11.58 2.03
C VAL A 78 6.69 -10.30 2.11
N ILE A 79 6.95 -9.38 1.19
CA ILE A 79 6.19 -8.14 1.00
C ILE A 79 5.56 -8.20 -0.39
N ILE A 80 4.26 -7.91 -0.48
CA ILE A 80 3.61 -7.56 -1.74
C ILE A 80 3.69 -6.05 -1.87
N ALA A 81 4.28 -5.57 -2.96
CA ALA A 81 4.45 -4.15 -3.23
C ALA A 81 3.55 -3.70 -4.38
N ASP A 82 3.15 -2.43 -4.33
CA ASP A 82 2.46 -1.73 -5.41
C ASP A 82 2.95 -0.27 -5.44
N SER A 83 2.90 0.33 -6.62
CA SER A 83 3.46 1.67 -6.86
C SER A 83 2.45 2.74 -6.45
N ARG A 84 2.91 3.77 -5.74
CA ARG A 84 2.05 4.84 -5.21
C ARG A 84 2.64 6.22 -5.45
N THR A 85 1.75 7.17 -5.73
CA THR A 85 2.08 8.60 -5.73
C THR A 85 2.17 9.14 -4.31
N HIS A 86 3.10 10.07 -4.09
CA HIS A 86 3.22 10.78 -2.82
C HIS A 86 2.65 12.20 -2.94
N ALA A 87 2.00 12.68 -1.89
CA ALA A 87 1.47 14.03 -1.84
C ALA A 87 2.59 15.04 -2.14
N MET A 88 2.33 15.92 -3.11
CA MET A 88 3.23 17.02 -3.51
C MET A 88 4.62 16.58 -4.00
N ARG A 89 4.77 15.34 -4.49
CA ARG A 89 6.02 14.86 -5.12
C ARG A 89 5.74 14.34 -6.51
N LEU A 90 6.69 14.56 -7.42
CA LEU A 90 6.65 13.99 -8.76
C LEU A 90 7.18 12.55 -8.72
N GLY A 91 6.51 11.65 -9.45
CA GLY A 91 6.88 10.24 -9.56
C GLY A 91 6.12 9.33 -8.60
N CYS A 92 6.29 8.02 -8.83
CA CYS A 92 5.79 6.95 -7.95
C CYS A 92 6.93 6.38 -7.12
N SER A 93 6.56 5.72 -6.02
CA SER A 93 7.47 4.81 -5.32
C SER A 93 6.70 3.59 -4.79
N GLY A 94 7.42 2.49 -4.60
CA GLY A 94 6.88 1.22 -4.14
C GLY A 94 6.48 1.32 -2.67
N VAL A 95 5.27 0.85 -2.37
CA VAL A 95 4.68 0.81 -1.02
C VAL A 95 4.24 -0.63 -0.75
N ALA A 96 4.38 -1.08 0.49
CA ALA A 96 3.89 -2.39 0.88
C ALA A 96 2.36 -2.38 0.96
N ILE A 97 1.70 -3.28 0.24
CA ILE A 97 0.26 -3.51 0.32
C ILE A 97 -0.08 -4.81 1.06
N GLY A 98 0.89 -5.70 1.23
CA GLY A 98 0.76 -6.90 2.06
C GLY A 98 2.10 -7.35 2.62
N CYS A 99 2.11 -7.98 3.79
CA CYS A 99 3.33 -8.40 4.48
C CYS A 99 3.13 -9.70 5.28
N SER A 100 4.14 -10.57 5.25
CA SER A 100 4.20 -11.76 6.10
C SER A 100 5.65 -12.08 6.49
N GLY A 101 5.87 -12.52 7.73
CA GLY A 101 7.16 -12.99 8.22
C GLY A 101 8.08 -11.92 8.80
N ILE A 102 7.79 -10.63 8.60
CA ILE A 102 8.53 -9.50 9.18
C ILE A 102 7.58 -8.40 9.65
N PRO A 103 7.96 -7.58 10.65
CA PRO A 103 7.16 -6.42 11.02
C PRO A 103 7.08 -5.43 9.86
N SER A 104 5.91 -4.87 9.58
CA SER A 104 5.77 -3.81 8.57
C SER A 104 6.28 -2.45 9.10
N VAL A 105 6.14 -2.24 10.40
CA VAL A 105 6.55 -1.03 11.12
C VAL A 105 7.35 -1.42 12.36
N ILE A 106 8.46 -0.73 12.61
CA ILE A 106 9.18 -0.78 13.88
C ILE A 106 8.85 0.46 14.68
N ASP A 107 8.40 0.26 15.92
CA ASP A 107 8.22 1.34 16.88
C ASP A 107 9.57 1.69 17.50
N GLU A 108 10.09 2.88 17.19
CA GLU A 108 11.38 3.36 17.69
C GLU A 108 11.21 4.23 18.95
N ARG A 109 9.96 4.44 19.40
CA ARG A 109 9.69 5.23 20.60
C ARG A 109 10.35 4.62 21.83
N GLY A 110 10.80 5.45 22.76
CA GLY A 110 11.56 5.00 23.93
C GLY A 110 13.07 4.83 23.68
N ARG A 111 13.51 4.79 22.42
CA ARG A 111 14.95 4.73 22.13
C ARG A 111 15.59 6.12 22.26
N PRO A 112 16.85 6.20 22.74
CA PRO A 112 17.59 7.44 22.74
C PRO A 112 18.03 7.82 21.32
N ASP A 113 17.97 9.11 21.01
CA ASP A 113 18.61 9.72 19.85
C ASP A 113 20.13 9.90 20.06
N LEU A 114 20.80 10.53 19.10
CA LEU A 114 22.25 10.80 19.15
C LEU A 114 22.70 11.65 20.35
N PHE A 115 21.78 12.34 21.02
CA PHE A 115 22.04 13.22 22.16
C PHE A 115 21.38 12.70 23.45
N GLY A 116 20.91 11.44 23.46
CA GLY A 116 20.30 10.80 24.62
C GLY A 116 18.86 11.22 24.90
N ARG A 117 18.19 11.92 23.98
CA ARG A 117 16.77 12.29 24.10
C ARG A 117 15.91 11.14 23.61
N GLU A 118 14.83 10.86 24.31
CA GLU A 118 13.89 9.82 23.93
C GLU A 118 13.14 10.19 22.64
N LEU A 119 13.01 9.24 21.72
CA LEU A 119 12.14 9.39 20.56
C LEU A 119 10.68 9.24 21.00
N GLU A 120 9.85 10.26 20.74
CA GLU A 120 8.44 10.27 21.19
C GLU A 120 7.45 9.80 20.12
N VAL A 121 7.76 9.99 18.85
CA VAL A 121 6.81 9.79 17.73
C VAL A 121 7.31 8.83 16.65
N THR A 122 8.58 8.45 16.69
CA THR A 122 9.23 7.78 15.56
C THR A 122 8.76 6.34 15.43
N LYS A 123 8.05 6.07 14.33
CA LYS A 123 7.75 4.73 13.82
C LYS A 123 8.37 4.62 12.43
N ARG A 124 9.10 3.55 12.18
CA ARG A 124 9.79 3.32 10.91
C ARG A 124 9.02 2.30 10.09
N ALA A 125 8.47 2.71 8.94
CA ALA A 125 7.76 1.84 7.99
C ALA A 125 8.76 1.00 7.19
N VAL A 126 9.31 -0.04 7.83
CA VAL A 126 10.39 -0.85 7.25
C VAL A 126 9.95 -1.61 5.99
N ALA A 127 8.69 -2.05 5.91
CA ALA A 127 8.18 -2.71 4.72
C ALA A 127 8.11 -1.76 3.52
N ASP A 128 7.65 -0.52 3.72
CA ASP A 128 7.63 0.49 2.66
C ASP A 128 9.04 0.89 2.22
N CYS A 129 9.99 1.04 3.14
CA CYS A 129 11.39 1.30 2.79
C CYS A 129 11.96 0.17 1.90
N ILE A 130 11.62 -1.09 2.20
CA ILE A 130 12.05 -2.23 1.40
C ILE A 130 11.35 -2.24 0.03
N ALA A 131 10.05 -2.00 -0.02
CA ALA A 131 9.27 -1.93 -1.25
C ALA A 131 9.79 -0.84 -2.19
N SER A 132 10.02 0.37 -1.67
CA SER A 132 10.60 1.49 -2.43
C SER A 132 12.01 1.17 -2.96
N ALA A 133 12.83 0.46 -2.19
CA ALA A 133 14.15 0.05 -2.65
C ALA A 133 14.09 -1.07 -3.72
N ALA A 134 13.14 -1.99 -3.58
CA ALA A 134 12.91 -3.09 -4.53
C ALA A 134 12.44 -2.57 -5.89
N GLU A 135 11.63 -1.52 -5.91
CA GLU A 135 11.12 -0.95 -7.16
C GLU A 135 12.23 -0.43 -8.09
N LEU A 136 13.35 0.05 -7.54
CA LEU A 136 14.52 0.46 -8.34
C LEU A 136 15.08 -0.67 -9.22
N VAL A 137 14.88 -1.93 -8.83
CA VAL A 137 15.33 -3.10 -9.61
C VAL A 137 14.20 -3.83 -10.31
N MET A 138 12.96 -3.69 -9.82
CA MET A 138 11.77 -4.26 -10.44
C MET A 138 11.36 -3.47 -11.68
N GLY A 139 11.54 -2.15 -11.64
CA GLY A 139 11.06 -1.23 -12.68
C GLY A 139 9.55 -1.00 -12.59
N GLU A 140 9.06 -0.14 -13.48
CA GLU A 140 7.65 0.30 -13.56
C GLU A 140 7.03 -0.07 -14.92
N ALA A 141 7.84 -0.54 -15.88
CA ALA A 141 7.46 -0.72 -17.26
C ALA A 141 7.60 -2.18 -17.67
N ASP A 142 8.35 -2.47 -18.74
CA ASP A 142 8.47 -3.77 -19.36
C ASP A 142 9.72 -4.55 -18.93
N GLU A 143 10.38 -4.15 -17.84
CA GLU A 143 11.59 -4.81 -17.33
C GLU A 143 11.38 -6.28 -16.98
N CYS A 144 10.11 -6.69 -16.76
CA CYS A 144 9.71 -8.06 -16.46
C CYS A 144 10.40 -8.65 -15.21
N VAL A 145 10.66 -7.81 -14.20
CA VAL A 145 11.24 -8.22 -12.91
C VAL A 145 10.17 -8.11 -11.80
N PRO A 146 9.30 -9.11 -11.61
CA PRO A 146 8.17 -9.02 -10.67
C PRO A 146 8.56 -9.28 -9.21
N ALA A 147 9.83 -9.53 -8.91
CA ALA A 147 10.31 -9.83 -7.57
C ALA A 147 11.78 -9.44 -7.36
N ALA A 148 12.09 -8.96 -6.16
CA ALA A 148 13.44 -8.67 -5.70
C ALA A 148 13.74 -9.38 -4.37
N VAL A 149 15.01 -9.72 -4.15
CA VAL A 149 15.47 -10.31 -2.88
C VAL A 149 16.34 -9.31 -2.14
N VAL A 150 15.90 -8.92 -0.95
CA VAL A 150 16.67 -8.06 -0.05
C VAL A 150 17.28 -8.92 1.07
N ARG A 151 18.58 -8.78 1.31
CA ARG A 151 19.33 -9.54 2.32
C ARG A 151 20.13 -8.60 3.21
N GLY A 152 20.37 -9.02 4.46
CA GLY A 152 21.20 -8.27 5.40
C GLY A 152 20.48 -7.12 6.07
N THR A 153 19.14 -7.16 6.14
CA THR A 153 18.31 -6.12 6.75
C THR A 153 18.41 -6.11 8.29
N GLY A 154 18.75 -7.26 8.90
CA GLY A 154 18.75 -7.42 10.35
C GLY A 154 17.36 -7.40 10.99
N LEU A 155 16.29 -7.44 10.19
CA LEU A 155 14.91 -7.50 10.68
C LEU A 155 14.64 -8.87 11.30
N PRO A 156 13.85 -8.92 12.39
CA PRO A 156 13.42 -10.20 12.94
C PRO A 156 12.50 -10.90 11.94
N ILE A 157 12.78 -12.18 11.69
CA ILE A 157 11.84 -13.08 11.02
C ILE A 157 10.98 -13.75 12.10
N GLY A 158 9.67 -13.81 11.90
CA GLY A 158 8.77 -14.38 12.89
C GLY A 158 7.33 -14.48 12.43
N ASP A 159 6.42 -14.56 13.40
CA ASP A 159 4.97 -14.57 13.15
C ASP A 159 4.44 -13.14 13.09
N HIS A 160 4.79 -12.47 11.99
CA HIS A 160 4.29 -11.14 11.66
C HIS A 160 3.42 -11.23 10.41
N ALA A 161 2.33 -10.47 10.39
CA ALA A 161 1.43 -10.38 9.26
C ALA A 161 0.80 -8.99 9.21
N GLY A 162 0.43 -8.55 8.02
CA GLY A 162 -0.24 -7.27 7.87
C GLY A 162 0.71 -6.12 7.59
N VAL A 163 0.20 -5.14 6.85
CA VAL A 163 0.75 -3.78 6.82
C VAL A 163 -0.05 -2.96 7.82
N ALA A 164 0.62 -2.45 8.86
CA ALA A 164 -0.02 -1.57 9.84
C ALA A 164 -0.56 -0.29 9.17
N THR A 165 -1.85 -0.03 9.36
CA THR A 165 -2.56 1.16 8.86
C THR A 165 -2.96 2.10 10.00
N ILE A 166 -3.43 3.29 9.64
CA ILE A 166 -4.07 4.25 10.55
C ILE A 166 -5.43 4.62 9.99
N ASP A 167 -6.34 5.07 10.87
CA ASP A 167 -7.65 5.52 10.42
C ASP A 167 -7.55 6.80 9.57
N ALA A 168 -8.52 7.01 8.68
CA ALA A 168 -8.57 8.22 7.84
C ALA A 168 -8.61 9.52 8.66
N SER A 169 -9.24 9.51 9.84
CA SER A 169 -9.28 10.64 10.76
C SER A 169 -7.92 10.94 11.43
N GLU A 170 -7.06 9.92 11.57
CA GLU A 170 -5.70 10.06 12.11
C GLU A 170 -4.65 10.36 11.03
N CYS A 171 -5.00 10.14 9.76
CA CYS A 171 -4.16 10.50 8.62
C CYS A 171 -4.10 12.02 8.46
N LEU A 172 -2.90 12.61 8.38
CA LEU A 172 -2.74 14.06 8.22
C LEU A 172 -3.55 14.63 7.03
N PHE A 173 -3.59 13.93 5.91
CA PHE A 173 -4.27 14.41 4.70
C PHE A 173 -5.79 14.27 4.80
N MET A 174 -6.26 13.08 5.15
CA MET A 174 -7.69 12.80 5.25
C MET A 174 -8.31 13.45 6.49
N GLY A 175 -7.61 13.51 7.61
CA GLY A 175 -8.05 14.21 8.82
C GLY A 175 -8.33 15.69 8.55
N VAL A 176 -7.44 16.39 7.81
CA VAL A 176 -7.70 17.79 7.40
C VAL A 176 -8.91 17.90 6.47
N ALA A 177 -9.03 16.98 5.50
CA ALA A 177 -10.16 16.96 4.57
C ALA A 177 -11.49 16.73 5.31
N LEU A 178 -11.52 15.76 6.22
CA LEU A 178 -12.68 15.39 7.04
C LEU A 178 -13.05 16.47 8.07
N HIS A 179 -12.07 17.17 8.63
CA HIS A 179 -12.34 18.33 9.48
C HIS A 179 -13.00 19.47 8.71
N THR A 180 -12.68 19.60 7.42
CA THR A 180 -13.26 20.63 6.55
C THR A 180 -14.64 20.23 6.04
N ASP A 181 -14.79 18.97 5.63
CA ASP A 181 -16.03 18.38 5.17
C ASP A 181 -16.16 16.93 5.66
N PRO A 182 -16.88 16.70 6.78
CA PRO A 182 -17.08 15.36 7.32
C PRO A 182 -17.84 14.43 6.37
N SER A 183 -18.57 14.97 5.38
CA SER A 183 -19.37 14.17 4.46
C SER A 183 -18.55 13.40 3.43
N LEU A 184 -17.25 13.71 3.29
CA LEU A 184 -16.33 13.02 2.37
C LEU A 184 -16.24 11.51 2.60
N LEU A 185 -16.50 11.05 3.83
CA LEU A 185 -16.56 9.63 4.18
C LEU A 185 -17.92 9.19 4.75
N ILE A 186 -18.97 10.01 4.62
CA ILE A 186 -20.33 9.59 4.98
C ILE A 186 -20.92 8.88 3.78
N ASP A 187 -21.29 7.62 3.97
CA ASP A 187 -21.98 6.84 2.96
C ASP A 187 -23.18 7.63 2.41
N GLY A 188 -23.19 7.86 1.10
CA GLY A 188 -24.41 8.23 0.37
C GLY A 188 -25.49 7.13 0.41
N LYS A 189 -25.26 6.04 1.16
CA LYS A 189 -26.19 4.97 1.50
C LYS A 189 -26.78 5.15 2.91
N GLY A 190 -27.23 6.36 3.23
CA GLY A 190 -28.15 6.59 4.35
C GLY A 190 -29.59 6.23 3.96
N GLU A 191 -29.92 4.93 3.99
CA GLU A 191 -31.25 4.28 4.16
C GLU A 191 -32.45 4.70 3.25
N PRO A 192 -33.50 3.84 3.10
CA PRO A 192 -34.35 3.73 1.89
C PRO A 192 -35.37 4.85 1.65
#